data_AF-A0AAW2XX34-F1
#
_entry.id   AF-A0AAW2XX34-F1
#
_cell.length_a   1.000
_cell.length_b   1.000
_cell.length_c   1.000
_cell.angle_alpha   90.00
_cell.angle_beta   90.00
_cell.angle_gamma   90.00
#
_symmetry.space_group_name_H-M   'P 1'
#
loop_
_entity.id
_entity.type
_entity.pdbx_description
1 polymer ?
#
loop_
_entity_poly.entity_id
_entity_poly.type
_entity_poly.pdbx_seq_one_letter_code
_entity_poly.pdbx_strand_id
1 'polypeptide(L)'
;MLIRLVEIYSDDFSSCDIGLLKNPLETYIFDMRRSSEFSDCCDLSSLAVKMVATRKHVIFPLVYRLIELALILPVATASVERAFSAMNIVKTKLRNKIGDEWLNDLMICYIERKIFADIDDEVILQYFQNMQTRRFQLVPRSRSNSDRN
;
A
#
# COMPACT_ATOMS: atom_id res chain seq x y z
N MET A 1 -5.97 -5.93 20.44
CA MET A 1 -5.49 -5.37 19.16
C MET A 1 -6.13 -4.02 18.86
N LEU A 2 -7.46 -3.91 18.86
CA LEU A 2 -8.20 -2.66 18.56
C LEU A 2 -7.93 -1.48 19.52
N ILE A 3 -7.78 -1.73 20.82
CA ILE A 3 -7.46 -0.67 21.80
C ILE A 3 -6.07 -0.05 21.53
N ARG A 4 -5.09 -0.86 21.11
CA ARG A 4 -3.76 -0.34 20.73
C ARG A 4 -3.80 0.51 19.47
N LEU A 5 -4.77 0.30 18.58
CA LEU A 5 -4.95 1.17 17.41
C LEU A 5 -5.45 2.55 17.81
N VAL A 6 -6.34 2.63 18.80
CA VAL A 6 -6.81 3.91 19.34
C VAL A 6 -5.66 4.68 20.01
N GLU A 7 -4.70 3.98 20.62
CA GLU A 7 -3.49 4.59 21.17
C GLU A 7 -2.51 5.06 20.08
N ILE A 8 -2.36 4.32 18.98
CA ILE A 8 -1.45 4.67 17.87
C ILE A 8 -2.00 5.85 17.05
N TYR A 9 -3.32 5.92 16.89
CA TYR A 9 -4.02 6.95 16.11
C TYR A 9 -4.75 7.94 17.02
N SER A 10 -4.18 8.30 18.18
CA SER A 10 -4.82 9.20 19.13
C SER A 10 -5.20 10.56 18.53
N ASP A 11 -4.49 11.01 17.49
CA ASP A 11 -4.76 12.28 16.81
C ASP A 11 -6.01 12.23 15.91
N ASP A 12 -6.46 11.03 15.52
CA ASP A 12 -7.66 10.83 14.72
C ASP A 12 -8.96 10.79 15.56
N PHE A 13 -8.83 10.76 16.89
CA PHE A 13 -9.93 10.64 17.85
C PHE A 13 -9.81 11.68 18.95
N SER A 14 -10.86 12.46 19.21
CA SER A 14 -10.86 13.33 20.38
C SER A 14 -10.92 12.52 21.68
N SER A 15 -10.50 13.13 22.80
CA SER A 15 -10.62 12.51 24.13
C SER A 15 -12.07 12.11 24.45
N CYS A 16 -13.05 12.85 23.90
CA CYS A 16 -14.47 12.52 23.97
C CYS A 16 -14.82 11.29 23.12
N ASP A 17 -14.26 11.15 21.93
CA ASP A 17 -14.48 9.99 21.06
C ASP A 17 -13.99 8.70 21.70
N ILE A 18 -12.86 8.73 22.40
CA ILE A 18 -12.30 7.55 23.09
C ILE A 18 -13.22 7.09 24.23
N GLY A 19 -13.72 8.04 25.04
CA GLY A 19 -14.69 7.74 26.10
C GLY A 19 -16.03 7.26 25.56
N LEU A 20 -16.47 7.86 24.44
CA LEU A 20 -17.66 7.48 23.71
C LEU A 20 -17.49 6.19 22.91
N LEU A 21 -16.28 5.70 22.62
CA LEU A 21 -16.07 4.47 21.83
C LEU A 21 -16.39 3.22 22.63
N LYS A 22 -16.24 3.28 23.96
CA LYS A 22 -16.35 2.10 24.84
C LYS A 22 -17.77 1.54 24.88
N ASN A 23 -18.80 2.37 25.05
CA ASN A 23 -20.19 1.93 25.13
C ASN A 23 -20.75 1.42 23.77
N PRO A 24 -20.51 2.10 22.63
CA PRO A 24 -20.87 1.63 21.30
C PRO A 24 -20.07 0.42 20.87
N LEU A 25 -18.82 0.20 21.31
CA LEU A 25 -18.09 -1.04 21.00
C LEU A 25 -18.76 -2.25 21.64
N GLU A 26 -19.14 -2.16 22.91
CA GLU A 26 -19.85 -3.24 23.60
C GLU A 26 -21.24 -3.47 22.97
N THR A 27 -21.97 -2.38 22.69
CA THR A 27 -23.26 -2.44 21.99
C THR A 27 -23.12 -3.02 20.59
N TYR A 28 -22.07 -2.64 19.86
CA TYR A 28 -21.76 -3.14 18.52
C TYR A 28 -21.42 -4.63 18.55
N ILE A 29 -20.55 -5.06 19.47
CA ILE A 29 -20.19 -6.49 19.62
C ILE A 29 -21.44 -7.31 19.96
N PHE A 30 -22.31 -6.77 20.81
CA PHE A 30 -23.58 -7.39 21.16
C PHE A 30 -24.52 -7.50 19.95
N ASP A 31 -24.71 -6.41 19.19
CA ASP A 31 -25.54 -6.37 17.98
C ASP A 31 -25.01 -7.30 16.89
N MET A 32 -23.70 -7.28 16.65
CA MET A 32 -23.01 -8.10 15.64
C MET A 32 -23.13 -9.59 15.93
N ARG A 33 -22.93 -9.99 17.19
CA ARG A 33 -23.01 -11.42 17.59
C ARG A 33 -24.42 -11.99 17.52
N ARG A 34 -25.44 -11.12 17.60
CA ARG A 34 -26.85 -11.53 17.57
C ARG A 34 -27.43 -11.52 16.16
N SER A 35 -26.83 -10.79 15.24
CA SER A 35 -27.29 -10.74 13.86
C SER A 35 -26.72 -11.91 13.07
N SER A 36 -27.60 -12.79 12.59
CA SER A 36 -27.24 -13.84 11.62
C SER A 36 -26.72 -13.24 10.31
N GLU A 37 -26.94 -11.95 10.05
CA GLU A 37 -26.35 -11.30 8.89
C GLU A 37 -24.83 -11.23 8.99
N PHE A 38 -24.20 -11.31 10.17
CA PHE A 38 -22.75 -11.23 10.30
C PHE A 38 -22.09 -12.56 10.66
N SER A 39 -22.86 -13.67 10.74
CA SER A 39 -22.32 -15.00 11.05
C SER A 39 -21.30 -15.50 10.04
N ASP A 40 -21.43 -15.06 8.78
CA ASP A 40 -20.60 -15.54 7.66
C ASP A 40 -19.36 -14.67 7.42
N CYS A 41 -19.15 -13.61 8.23
CA CYS A 41 -17.99 -12.75 8.10
C CYS A 41 -16.77 -13.40 8.76
N CYS A 42 -15.92 -14.04 7.95
CA CYS A 42 -14.71 -14.71 8.43
C CYS A 42 -13.48 -13.80 8.50
N ASP A 43 -13.52 -12.63 7.85
CA ASP A 43 -12.41 -11.69 7.80
C ASP A 43 -12.89 -10.23 7.92
N LEU A 44 -11.94 -9.32 8.13
CA LEU A 44 -12.22 -7.89 8.31
C LEU A 44 -12.80 -7.24 7.04
N SER A 45 -12.40 -7.75 5.87
CA SER A 45 -12.84 -7.24 4.57
C SER A 45 -14.31 -7.54 4.31
N SER A 46 -14.73 -8.79 4.50
CA SER A 46 -16.11 -9.25 4.41
C SER A 46 -16.99 -8.55 5.45
N LEU A 47 -16.47 -8.33 6.66
CA LEU A 47 -17.15 -7.53 7.67
C LEU A 47 -17.39 -6.09 7.21
N ALA A 48 -16.38 -5.39 6.68
CA ALA A 48 -16.50 -4.02 6.20
C ALA A 48 -17.54 -3.90 5.08
N VAL A 49 -17.51 -4.81 4.10
CA VAL A 49 -18.48 -4.86 3.00
C VAL A 49 -19.91 -5.04 3.55
N LYS A 50 -20.09 -5.95 4.51
CA LYS A 50 -21.42 -6.25 5.07
C LYS A 50 -21.95 -5.10 5.93
N MET A 51 -21.08 -4.35 6.61
CA MET A 51 -21.47 -3.12 7.33
C MET A 51 -21.96 -2.01 6.41
N VAL A 52 -21.41 -1.91 5.19
CA VAL A 52 -21.89 -0.98 4.17
C VAL A 52 -23.26 -1.44 3.66
N ALA A 53 -23.38 -2.71 3.29
CA ALA A 53 -24.62 -3.29 2.76
C ALA A 53 -25.81 -3.15 3.72
N THR A 54 -25.59 -3.35 5.02
CA THR A 54 -26.61 -3.26 6.08
C THR A 54 -26.79 -1.84 6.65
N ARG A 55 -26.08 -0.84 6.10
CA ARG A 55 -26.02 0.54 6.61
C ARG A 55 -25.55 0.69 8.06
N LYS A 56 -24.99 -0.36 8.66
CA LYS A 56 -24.43 -0.34 10.03
C LYS A 56 -23.24 0.62 10.16
N HIS A 57 -22.54 0.95 9.07
CA HIS A 57 -21.51 1.99 9.05
C HIS A 57 -22.02 3.39 9.44
N VAL A 58 -23.30 3.71 9.20
CA VAL A 58 -23.91 4.99 9.61
C VAL A 58 -24.30 4.97 11.09
N ILE A 59 -24.72 3.80 11.58
CA ILE A 59 -25.14 3.61 12.99
C ILE A 59 -23.91 3.56 13.90
N PHE A 60 -22.83 2.95 13.43
CA PHE A 60 -21.58 2.78 14.17
C PHE A 60 -20.38 3.36 13.39
N PRO A 61 -20.34 4.68 13.15
CA PRO A 61 -19.32 5.31 12.31
C PRO A 61 -17.91 5.16 12.88
N LEU A 62 -17.78 5.24 14.21
CA LEU A 62 -16.48 5.08 14.88
C LEU A 62 -15.93 3.65 14.74
N VAL A 63 -16.79 2.64 14.83
CA VAL A 63 -16.38 1.23 14.69
C VAL A 63 -15.99 0.95 13.23
N TYR A 64 -16.75 1.49 12.28
CA TYR A 64 -16.43 1.38 10.87
C TYR A 64 -15.08 2.01 10.54
N ARG A 65 -14.80 3.22 11.06
CA ARG A 65 -13.50 3.88 10.88
C ARG A 65 -12.34 3.04 11.43
N LEU A 66 -12.54 2.35 12.55
CA LEU A 66 -11.52 1.49 13.14
C LEU A 66 -11.24 0.24 12.28
N ILE A 67 -12.29 -0.32 11.66
CA ILE A 67 -12.19 -1.43 10.70
C ILE A 67 -11.44 -0.98 9.45
N GLU A 68 -11.74 0.22 8.93
CA GLU A 68 -11.07 0.83 7.79
C GLU A 68 -9.57 1.04 8.05
N LEU A 69 -9.21 1.62 9.20
CA LEU A 69 -7.81 1.77 9.62
C LEU A 69 -7.09 0.42 9.69
N ALA A 70 -7.73 -0.61 10.25
CA ALA A 70 -7.18 -1.95 10.32
C ALA A 70 -7.01 -2.63 8.95
N LEU A 71 -7.81 -2.26 7.93
CA LEU A 71 -7.64 -2.71 6.55
C LEU A 71 -6.54 -1.95 5.80
N ILE A 72 -6.35 -0.67 6.09
CA ILE A 72 -5.31 0.17 5.46
C ILE A 72 -3.91 -0.18 6.00
N LEU A 73 -3.82 -0.53 7.29
CA LEU A 73 -2.55 -0.83 7.96
C LEU A 73 -1.69 -1.88 7.25
N PRO A 74 -2.21 -3.09 6.89
CA PRO A 74 -1.43 -4.06 6.14
C PRO A 74 -0.89 -3.51 4.81
N VAL A 75 -1.67 -2.68 4.12
CA VAL A 75 -1.27 -2.08 2.84
C VAL A 75 -0.17 -1.04 3.05
N ALA A 76 -0.32 -0.18 4.07
CA ALA A 76 0.69 0.82 4.43
C ALA A 76 1.98 0.14 4.88
N THR A 77 1.91 -0.83 5.79
CA THR A 77 3.06 -1.61 6.27
C THR A 77 3.78 -2.32 5.13
N ALA A 78 3.05 -3.03 4.26
CA ALA A 78 3.65 -3.70 3.10
C ALA A 78 4.31 -2.72 2.13
N SER A 79 3.76 -1.52 1.97
CA SER A 79 4.34 -0.47 1.12
C SER A 79 5.63 0.07 1.70
N VAL A 80 5.66 0.32 3.01
CA VAL A 80 6.85 0.76 3.74
C VAL A 80 7.94 -0.32 3.70
N GLU A 81 7.61 -1.57 4.03
CA GLU A 81 8.55 -2.70 3.97
C GLU A 81 9.12 -2.89 2.56
N ARG A 82 8.28 -2.76 1.52
CA ARG A 82 8.74 -2.82 0.12
C ARG A 82 9.72 -1.70 -0.19
N ALA A 83 9.45 -0.46 0.23
CA ALA A 83 10.35 0.67 0.02
C ALA A 83 11.68 0.49 0.75
N PHE A 84 11.66 0.02 2.01
CA PHE A 84 12.88 -0.30 2.76
C PHE A 84 13.68 -1.45 2.15
N SER A 85 13.01 -2.49 1.65
CA SER A 85 13.66 -3.60 0.94
C SER A 85 14.31 -3.12 -0.36
N ALA A 86 13.59 -2.32 -1.16
CA ALA A 86 14.11 -1.69 -2.37
C ALA A 86 15.36 -0.85 -2.06
N MET A 87 15.28 0.00 -1.05
CA MET A 87 16.39 0.81 -0.55
C MET A 87 17.60 -0.06 -0.19
N ASN A 88 17.38 -1.15 0.56
CA ASN A 88 18.46 -2.05 0.96
C ASN A 88 19.11 -2.75 -0.24
N ILE A 89 18.32 -3.21 -1.21
CA ILE A 89 18.79 -3.84 -2.44
C ILE A 89 19.61 -2.85 -3.29
N VAL A 90 19.11 -1.63 -3.49
CA VAL A 90 19.79 -0.58 -4.26
C VAL A 90 21.10 -0.20 -3.58
N LYS A 91 21.09 0.08 -2.26
CA LYS A 91 22.30 0.43 -1.51
C LYS A 91 23.33 -0.68 -1.48
N THR A 92 22.90 -1.93 -1.30
CA THR A 92 23.80 -3.09 -1.25
C THR A 92 24.42 -3.40 -2.61
N LYS A 93 23.64 -3.28 -3.70
CA LYS A 93 24.14 -3.52 -5.06
C LYS A 93 25.08 -2.42 -5.58
N LEU A 94 24.88 -1.16 -5.17
CA LEU A 94 25.58 -0.01 -5.76
C LEU A 94 26.72 0.60 -4.92
N ARG A 95 27.10 0.00 -3.77
CA ARG A 95 28.20 0.47 -2.88
C ARG A 95 28.11 1.96 -2.51
N ASN A 96 27.34 2.29 -1.46
CA ASN A 96 27.43 3.42 -0.49
C ASN A 96 27.95 4.83 -0.89
N LYS A 97 28.16 5.19 -2.17
CA LYS A 97 28.58 6.53 -2.63
C LYS A 97 27.63 7.13 -3.67
N ILE A 98 26.36 6.71 -3.64
CA ILE A 98 25.31 7.31 -4.47
C ILE A 98 24.77 8.54 -3.75
N GLY A 99 24.71 9.68 -4.45
CA GLY A 99 24.04 10.88 -3.96
C GLY A 99 22.53 10.69 -3.84
N ASP A 100 21.90 11.39 -2.90
CA ASP A 100 20.48 11.18 -2.55
C ASP A 100 19.52 11.31 -3.73
N GLU A 101 19.81 12.21 -4.68
CA GLU A 101 19.02 12.37 -5.91
C GLU A 101 19.02 11.08 -6.74
N TRP A 102 20.20 10.51 -7.00
CA TRP A 102 20.31 9.31 -7.83
C TRP A 102 19.75 8.07 -7.12
N LEU A 103 19.82 8.01 -5.80
CA LEU A 103 19.16 6.97 -5.00
C LEU A 103 17.64 7.06 -5.12
N ASN A 104 17.08 8.27 -5.07
CA ASN A 104 15.65 8.51 -5.21
C ASN A 104 15.14 8.03 -6.57
N ASP A 105 15.82 8.41 -7.66
CA ASP A 105 15.48 7.99 -9.02
C ASP A 105 15.48 6.45 -9.16
N LEU A 106 16.47 5.78 -8.56
CA LEU A 106 16.58 4.32 -8.58
C LEU A 106 15.49 3.63 -7.76
N MET A 107 15.07 4.23 -6.63
CA MET A 107 13.95 3.72 -5.85
C MET A 107 12.64 3.80 -6.62
N ILE A 108 12.38 4.91 -7.31
CA ILE A 108 11.20 5.08 -8.15
C ILE A 108 11.18 4.01 -9.24
N CYS A 109 12.29 3.82 -9.95
CA CYS A 109 12.42 2.76 -10.97
C CYS A 109 12.19 1.35 -10.41
N TYR A 110 12.61 1.08 -9.17
CA TYR A 110 12.47 -0.24 -8.56
C TYR A 110 11.05 -0.52 -8.04
N ILE A 111 10.42 0.47 -7.39
CA ILE A 111 9.05 0.37 -6.88
C ILE A 111 8.07 0.24 -8.05
N GLU A 112 8.24 1.10 -9.06
CA GLU A 112 7.37 1.14 -10.24
C GLU A 112 7.87 0.24 -11.38
N ARG A 113 8.71 -0.76 -11.07
CA ARG A 113 9.30 -1.65 -12.08
C ARG A 113 8.25 -2.33 -12.97
N LYS A 114 7.04 -2.55 -12.46
CA LYS A 114 5.92 -3.10 -13.27
C LYS A 114 5.44 -2.12 -14.34
N ILE A 115 5.36 -0.84 -14.02
CA ILE A 115 5.01 0.23 -14.97
C ILE A 115 6.14 0.37 -15.99
N PHE A 116 7.39 0.42 -15.54
CA PHE A 116 8.54 0.51 -16.43
C PHE A 116 8.73 -0.72 -17.32
N ALA A 117 8.28 -1.90 -16.90
CA ALA A 117 8.33 -3.12 -17.72
C ALA A 117 7.29 -3.12 -18.86
N ASP A 118 6.27 -2.27 -18.78
CA ASP A 118 5.25 -2.11 -19.83
C ASP A 118 5.68 -1.11 -20.92
N ILE A 119 6.69 -0.29 -20.63
CA ILE A 119 7.25 0.67 -21.59
C ILE A 119 8.22 -0.07 -22.52
N ASP A 120 8.06 0.13 -23.82
CA ASP A 120 8.97 -0.42 -24.83
C ASP A 120 10.37 0.20 -24.72
N ASP A 121 11.39 -0.66 -24.67
CA ASP A 121 12.80 -0.29 -24.65
C ASP A 121 13.15 0.64 -25.82
N GLU A 122 12.52 0.47 -26.99
CA GLU A 122 12.71 1.29 -28.20
C GLU A 122 12.27 2.74 -27.96
N VAL A 123 11.16 2.94 -27.24
CA VAL A 123 10.63 4.26 -26.90
C VAL A 123 11.55 4.96 -25.91
N ILE A 124 12.05 4.23 -24.91
CA ILE A 124 13.05 4.75 -23.96
C ILE A 124 14.33 5.15 -24.69
N LEU A 125 14.77 4.32 -25.64
CA LEU A 125 15.98 4.55 -26.44
C LEU A 125 15.86 5.81 -27.28
N GLN A 126 14.74 5.98 -27.99
CA GLN A 126 14.47 7.16 -28.81
C GLN A 126 14.37 8.42 -27.96
N TYR A 127 13.64 8.37 -26.85
CA TYR A 127 13.51 9.50 -25.93
C TYR A 127 14.88 9.93 -25.37
N PHE A 128 15.69 8.97 -24.94
CA PHE A 128 17.04 9.24 -24.42
C PHE A 128 17.99 9.78 -25.49
N GLN A 129 17.89 9.31 -26.74
CA GLN A 129 18.65 9.85 -27.87
C GLN A 129 18.24 11.29 -28.23
N ASN A 130 16.97 11.63 -28.08
CA ASN A 130 16.45 12.97 -28.37
C ASN A 130 16.75 14.00 -27.27
N MET A 131 17.08 13.56 -26.05
CA MET A 131 17.42 14.45 -24.93
C MET A 131 18.73 15.24 -25.15
N GLN A 132 19.68 14.72 -25.93
CA GLN A 132 20.95 15.39 -26.24
C GLN A 132 21.55 14.81 -27.52
N THR A 133 22.08 15.67 -28.40
CA THR A 133 22.84 15.23 -29.59
C THR A 133 24.13 14.54 -29.15
N ARG A 134 24.10 13.20 -29.08
CA ARG A 134 25.28 12.39 -28.77
C ARG A 134 25.96 11.95 -30.07
N ARG A 135 27.29 11.76 -30.02
CA ARG A 135 28.11 11.33 -31.17
C ARG A 135 27.77 9.92 -31.68
N PHE A 136 27.04 9.13 -30.91
CA PHE A 136 26.69 7.75 -31.22
C PHE A 136 25.20 7.52 -30.97
N GLN A 137 24.54 6.87 -31.92
CA GLN A 137 23.19 6.36 -31.76
C GLN A 137 23.23 5.05 -30.98
N LEU A 138 22.33 4.90 -30.02
CA LEU A 138 22.17 3.63 -29.30
C LEU A 138 21.43 2.66 -30.23
N VAL A 139 21.93 1.43 -30.33
CA VAL A 139 21.30 0.37 -31.13
C VAL A 139 20.38 -0.43 -30.22
N PRO A 140 19.14 -0.76 -30.65
CA PRO A 140 18.24 -1.61 -29.88
C PRO A 140 18.90 -2.94 -29.52
N ARG A 141 18.75 -3.36 -28.27
CA ARG A 141 19.30 -4.64 -27.83
C ARG A 141 18.42 -5.75 -28.41
N SER A 142 18.92 -6.50 -29.38
CA SER A 142 18.22 -7.69 -29.89
C SER A 142 18.03 -8.67 -28.73
N ARG A 143 16.79 -8.87 -28.25
CA ARG A 143 16.46 -9.98 -27.36
C ARG A 143 16.74 -11.28 -28.12
N SER A 144 17.88 -11.90 -27.86
CA SER A 144 18.13 -13.27 -28.29
C SER A 144 17.17 -14.18 -27.53
N ASN A 145 16.18 -14.75 -28.22
CA ASN A 145 15.41 -15.89 -27.74
C ASN A 145 16.38 -17.03 -27.42
N SER A 146 16.79 -17.15 -26.16
CA SER A 146 17.56 -18.29 -25.65
C SER A 146 16.92 -18.86 -24.39
N ASP A 147 15.59 -18.87 -24.33
CA ASP A 147 14.82 -19.67 -23.37
C ASP A 147 13.68 -20.38 -24.13
N ARG A 148 14.06 -21.28 -25.04
CA ARG A 148 13.25 -22.44 -25.42
C ARG A 148 14.17 -23.65 -25.40
N ASN A 149 14.23 -24.30 -24.25
CA ASN A 149 14.12 -25.75 -24.08
C ASN A 149 14.09 -26.10 -22.59
#